data_AF-X8DJ44-F1
#
_entry.id   AF-X8DJ44-F1
#
_cell.length_a   1.000
_cell.length_b   1.000
_cell.length_c   1.000
_cell.angle_alpha   90.00
_cell.angle_beta   90.00
_cell.angle_gamma   90.00
#
_symmetry.space_group_name_H-M   'P 1'
#
loop_
_entity.id
_entity.type
_entity.pdbx_description
1 polymer ?
#
loop_
_entity_poly.entity_id
_entity_poly.type
_entity_poly.pdbx_seq_one_letter_code
_entity_poly.pdbx_strand_id
1 'polypeptide(L)'
;MDDVAVERHELVINSRDKQVGLRLPLAVDQRIDALMSRATEAGERTNRKELIAALLATADMTGEELGNLLRRYRRSKVAEVLLDLDSSADVIPLVAHKPGPRPVR
;
A
#
# COMPACT_ATOMS: atom_id res chain seq x y z
N MET A 1 -12.12 -20.69 11.47
CA MET A 1 -11.38 -20.20 10.30
C MET A 1 -11.90 -21.07 9.19
N ASP A 2 -12.70 -20.49 8.29
CA ASP A 2 -13.36 -21.29 7.26
C ASP A 2 -12.38 -21.39 6.09
N ASP A 3 -11.92 -22.61 5.81
CA ASP A 3 -11.06 -22.87 4.66
C ASP A 3 -11.89 -22.71 3.39
N VAL A 4 -11.54 -21.71 2.58
CA VAL A 4 -12.18 -21.44 1.31
C VAL A 4 -11.32 -22.04 0.20
N ALA A 5 -11.90 -22.95 -0.59
CA ALA A 5 -11.25 -23.47 -1.78
C ALA A 5 -11.15 -22.38 -2.86
N VAL A 6 -10.02 -22.33 -3.55
CA VAL A 6 -9.67 -21.34 -4.57
C VAL A 6 -9.11 -22.06 -5.79
N GLU A 7 -9.48 -21.63 -7.01
CA GLU A 7 -9.02 -22.25 -8.25
C GLU A 7 -7.57 -21.88 -8.55
N ARG A 8 -6.70 -22.88 -8.81
CA ARG A 8 -5.24 -22.65 -8.96
C ARG A 8 -4.87 -21.67 -10.06
N HIS A 9 -5.64 -21.64 -11.14
CA HIS A 9 -5.34 -20.85 -12.34
C HIS A 9 -6.16 -19.56 -12.41
N GLU A 10 -6.90 -19.21 -11.36
CA GLU A 10 -7.63 -17.94 -11.35
C GLU A 10 -6.67 -16.76 -11.24
N LEU A 11 -7.02 -15.65 -11.90
CA LEU A 11 -6.30 -14.40 -11.72
C LEU A 11 -6.58 -13.84 -10.33
N VAL A 12 -5.55 -13.36 -9.64
CA VAL A 12 -5.68 -12.78 -8.29
C VAL A 12 -6.68 -11.63 -8.23
N ILE A 13 -6.77 -10.81 -9.29
CA ILE A 13 -7.76 -9.71 -9.39
C ILE A 13 -9.22 -10.20 -9.37
N ASN A 14 -9.46 -11.44 -9.80
CA ASN A 14 -10.78 -12.08 -9.81
C ASN A 14 -11.00 -12.98 -8.59
N SER A 15 -9.97 -13.15 -7.75
CA SER A 15 -10.04 -14.01 -6.57
C SER A 15 -10.98 -13.44 -5.52
N ARG A 16 -11.53 -14.33 -4.69
CA ARG A 16 -12.35 -13.93 -3.54
C ARG A 16 -11.52 -13.05 -2.61
N ASP A 17 -12.09 -11.93 -2.19
CA ASP A 17 -11.41 -11.01 -1.29
C ASP A 17 -11.80 -11.21 0.18
N LYS A 18 -10.90 -10.79 1.05
CA LYS A 18 -11.13 -10.65 2.48
C LYS A 18 -10.81 -9.21 2.86
N GLN A 19 -11.71 -8.57 3.58
CA GLN A 19 -11.46 -7.22 4.08
C GLN A 19 -10.30 -7.24 5.09
N VAL A 20 -9.30 -6.39 4.86
CA VAL A 20 -8.17 -6.21 5.78
C VAL A 20 -8.28 -4.82 6.41
N GLY A 21 -8.45 -4.76 7.74
CA GLY A 21 -8.48 -3.51 8.49
C GLY A 21 -7.09 -3.14 8.99
N LEU A 22 -6.41 -2.21 8.31
CA LEU A 22 -5.07 -1.73 8.68
C LEU A 22 -5.11 -0.25 9.08
N ARG A 23 -4.30 0.13 10.08
CA ARG A 23 -3.93 1.52 10.33
C ARG A 23 -2.49 1.73 9.87
N LEU A 24 -2.29 2.71 9.00
CA LEU A 24 -0.99 3.05 8.44
C LEU A 24 -0.55 4.43 8.92
N PRO A 25 0.75 4.69 9.09
CA PRO A 25 1.25 6.06 9.23
C PRO A 25 0.84 6.92 8.02
N LEU A 26 0.49 8.18 8.24
CA LEU A 26 0.03 9.09 7.18
C LEU A 26 1.03 9.22 6.02
N ALA A 27 2.33 9.19 6.31
CA ALA A 27 3.37 9.24 5.28
C ALA A 27 3.33 8.03 4.33
N VAL A 28 2.99 6.84 4.85
CA VAL A 28 2.81 5.63 4.03
C VAL A 28 1.54 5.74 3.20
N ASP A 29 0.47 6.28 3.78
CA ASP A 29 -0.80 6.51 3.07
C ASP A 29 -0.62 7.44 1.87
N GLN A 30 0.10 8.55 2.06
CA GLN A 30 0.44 9.52 1.03
C GLN A 30 1.42 8.95 -0.02
N ARG A 31 2.36 8.09 0.39
CA ARG A 31 3.22 7.35 -0.56
C ARG A 31 2.37 6.49 -1.50
N ILE A 32 1.34 5.82 -0.98
CA ILE A 32 0.43 5.02 -1.82
C ILE A 32 -0.32 5.91 -2.82
N ASP A 33 -0.78 7.09 -2.40
CA ASP A 33 -1.43 8.05 -3.31
C ASP A 33 -0.49 8.53 -4.43
N ALA A 34 0.77 8.82 -4.10
CA ALA A 34 1.77 9.19 -5.11
C ALA A 34 2.03 8.04 -6.10
N LEU A 35 2.11 6.79 -5.63
CA LEU A 35 2.22 5.61 -6.50
C LEU A 35 0.99 5.40 -7.37
N MET A 36 -0.21 5.63 -6.84
CA MET A 36 -1.47 5.62 -7.59
C MET A 36 -1.49 6.67 -8.70
N SER A 37 -1.02 7.89 -8.41
CA SER A 37 -0.91 8.96 -9.43
C SER A 37 0.01 8.54 -10.56
N ARG A 38 1.19 8.02 -10.24
CA ARG A 38 2.16 7.53 -11.25
C ARG A 38 1.59 6.41 -12.12
N ALA A 39 0.88 5.45 -11.52
CA ALA A 39 0.19 4.39 -12.28
C ALA A 39 -0.88 4.98 -13.22
N THR A 40 -1.67 5.94 -12.72
CA THR A 40 -2.70 6.62 -13.52
C THR A 40 -2.09 7.41 -14.68
N GLU A 41 -1.00 8.13 -14.44
CA GLU A 41 -0.23 8.86 -15.44
C GLU A 41 0.37 7.94 -16.51
N ALA A 42 0.74 6.71 -16.14
CA ALA A 42 1.18 5.68 -17.07
C ALA A 42 0.03 5.04 -17.88
N GLY A 43 -1.22 5.46 -17.67
CA GLY A 43 -2.40 4.97 -18.39
C GLY A 43 -3.12 3.80 -17.72
N GLU A 44 -2.68 3.38 -16.52
CA GLU A 44 -3.29 2.27 -15.81
C GLU A 44 -4.54 2.69 -15.04
N ARG A 45 -5.62 1.92 -15.21
CA ARG A 45 -6.86 2.09 -14.44
C ARG A 45 -6.85 1.15 -13.24
N THR A 46 -6.33 1.63 -12.11
CA THR A 46 -6.20 0.81 -10.89
C THR A 46 -6.86 1.46 -9.66
N ASN A 47 -6.81 0.78 -8.52
CA ASN A 47 -7.27 1.27 -7.23
C ASN A 47 -6.27 0.89 -6.11
N ARG A 48 -6.40 1.50 -4.92
CA ARG A 48 -5.44 1.28 -3.82
C ARG A 48 -5.33 -0.20 -3.40
N LYS A 49 -6.44 -0.95 -3.39
CA LYS A 49 -6.43 -2.38 -3.03
C LYS A 49 -5.61 -3.16 -4.04
N GLU A 50 -5.86 -2.95 -5.32
CA GLU A 50 -5.14 -3.62 -6.40
C GLU A 50 -3.66 -3.25 -6.41
N LEU A 51 -3.31 -1.96 -6.28
CA LEU A 51 -1.91 -1.52 -6.21
C LEU A 51 -1.15 -2.19 -5.06
N ILE A 52 -1.73 -2.22 -3.85
CA ILE A 52 -1.11 -2.87 -2.69
C ILE A 52 -1.00 -4.39 -2.93
N ALA A 53 -2.04 -5.02 -3.46
CA ALA A 53 -2.02 -6.45 -3.76
C ALA A 53 -0.95 -6.79 -4.81
N ALA A 54 -0.79 -5.96 -5.85
CA ALA A 54 0.24 -6.12 -6.87
C ALA A 54 1.65 -6.00 -6.26
N LEU A 55 1.89 -4.99 -5.42
CA LEU A 55 3.17 -4.84 -4.71
C LEU A 55 3.50 -6.09 -3.86
N LEU A 56 2.52 -6.60 -3.11
CA LEU A 56 2.67 -7.80 -2.28
C LEU A 56 2.89 -9.06 -3.11
N ALA A 57 2.17 -9.22 -4.24
CA ALA A 57 2.30 -10.38 -5.12
C ALA A 57 3.70 -10.48 -5.76
N THR A 58 4.38 -9.34 -5.92
CA THR A 58 5.75 -9.27 -6.47
C THR A 58 6.86 -9.35 -5.42
N ALA A 59 6.52 -9.28 -4.13
CA ALA A 59 7.50 -9.25 -3.04
C ALA A 59 7.96 -10.67 -2.67
N ASP A 60 8.74 -11.31 -3.55
CA ASP A 60 9.40 -12.59 -3.26
C ASP A 60 10.67 -12.34 -2.42
N MET A 61 10.61 -12.67 -1.13
CA MET A 61 11.68 -12.41 -0.17
C MET A 61 11.83 -13.58 0.80
N THR A 62 13.07 -13.92 1.10
CA THR A 62 13.42 -14.84 2.18
C THR A 62 13.09 -14.25 3.56
N GLY A 63 13.04 -15.10 4.58
CA GLY A 63 12.82 -14.65 5.96
C GLY A 63 13.88 -13.64 6.46
N GLU A 64 15.12 -13.77 6.02
CA GLU A 64 16.20 -12.84 6.37
C GLU A 64 15.99 -11.45 5.73
N GLU A 65 15.62 -11.43 4.45
CA GLU A 65 15.32 -10.20 3.71
C GLU A 65 14.12 -9.47 4.30
N LEU A 66 13.05 -10.20 4.66
CA LEU A 66 11.90 -9.63 5.38
C LEU A 66 12.32 -9.04 6.73
N GLY A 67 13.18 -9.74 7.48
CA GLY A 67 13.73 -9.23 8.73
C GLY A 67 14.51 -7.93 8.56
N ASN A 68 15.33 -7.85 7.51
CA ASN A 68 16.08 -6.64 7.16
C ASN A 68 15.15 -5.49 6.73
N LEU A 69 14.15 -5.78 5.89
CA LEU A 69 13.15 -4.81 5.46
C LEU A 69 12.42 -4.20 6.66
N LEU A 70 11.98 -5.01 7.62
CA LEU A 70 11.30 -4.53 8.82
C LEU A 70 12.20 -3.67 9.71
N ARG A 71 13.47 -4.06 9.91
CA ARG A 71 14.45 -3.26 10.67
C ARG A 71 14.76 -1.93 10.00
N ARG A 72 14.76 -1.89 8.66
CA ARG A 72 14.92 -0.65 7.91
C ARG A 72 13.69 0.24 8.07
N TYR A 73 12.50 -0.29 7.81
CA TYR A 73 11.24 0.44 7.96
C TYR A 73 11.08 1.09 9.34
N ARG A 74 11.40 0.35 10.42
CA ARG A 74 11.31 0.87 11.80
C ARG A 74 12.26 2.03 12.10
N ARG A 75 13.32 2.21 11.30
CA ARG A 75 14.30 3.30 11.43
C ARG A 75 14.12 4.39 10.39
N SER A 76 13.24 4.20 9.42
CA SER A 76 13.03 5.14 8.33
C SER A 76 12.39 6.43 8.83
N LYS A 77 12.84 7.55 8.25
CA LYS A 77 12.27 8.89 8.52
C LYS A 77 11.12 9.17 7.57
N VAL A 78 10.20 10.06 7.96
CA VAL A 78 9.06 10.49 7.12
C VAL A 78 9.51 10.94 5.73
N ALA A 79 10.59 11.73 5.65
CA ALA A 79 11.14 12.23 4.40
C ALA A 79 11.66 11.13 3.46
N GLU A 80 12.08 9.98 3.99
CA GLU A 80 12.57 8.85 3.18
C GLU A 80 11.41 8.01 2.59
N VAL A 81 10.23 8.09 3.21
CA VAL A 81 9.04 7.33 2.81
C VAL A 81 8.24 8.07 1.75
N LEU A 82 8.17 9.39 1.83
CA LEU A 82 7.42 10.19 0.87
C LEU A 82 8.13 10.23 -0.49
N LEU A 83 7.33 10.37 -1.54
CA LEU A 83 7.79 10.59 -2.90
C LEU A 83 7.64 12.07 -3.23
N ASP A 84 8.51 12.57 -4.11
CA ASP A 84 8.38 13.91 -4.71
C ASP A 84 8.40 15.06 -3.69
N LEU A 85 9.28 14.95 -2.68
CA LEU A 85 9.52 16.00 -1.70
C LEU A 85 10.59 17.00 -2.16
N ASP A 86 10.32 18.29 -1.93
CA ASP A 86 11.36 19.30 -1.89
C ASP A 86 12.28 19.06 -0.70
N SER A 87 13.54 18.73 -0.99
CA SER A 87 14.53 18.32 0.01
C SER A 87 14.95 19.43 0.98
N SER A 88 14.48 20.68 0.78
CA SER A 88 14.82 21.84 1.60
C SER A 88 13.79 22.19 2.66
N ALA A 89 12.67 21.47 2.77
CA ALA A 89 11.60 21.79 3.72
C ALA A 89 11.79 21.08 5.08
N ASP A 90 11.86 21.85 6.16
CA ASP A 90 11.95 21.33 7.54
C ASP A 90 10.62 20.76 8.06
N VAL A 91 9.49 21.22 7.51
CA VAL A 91 8.14 20.77 7.87
C VAL A 91 7.42 20.30 6.62
N ILE A 92 6.90 19.08 6.66
CA ILE A 92 6.22 18.44 5.53
C ILE A 92 4.73 18.28 5.87
N PRO A 93 3.82 18.84 5.07
CA PRO A 93 2.40 18.61 5.26
C PRO A 93 2.05 17.17 4.90
N LEU A 94 1.41 16.46 5.84
CA LEU A 94 0.84 15.15 5.60
C LEU A 94 -0.67 15.29 5.43
N VAL A 95 -1.20 14.71 4.35
CA VAL A 95 -2.66 14.73 4.11
C VAL A 95 -3.29 13.59 4.91
N ALA A 96 -4.21 13.94 5.81
CA ALA A 96 -5.06 12.98 6.49
C ALA A 96 -6.41 12.91 5.76
N HIS A 97 -6.63 11.84 5.00
CA HIS A 97 -7.93 11.60 4.37
C HIS A 97 -8.96 11.19 5.42
N LYS A 98 -10.21 11.67 5.28
CA LYS A 98 -11.30 11.20 6.13
C LYS A 98 -11.62 9.74 5.80
N PRO A 99 -11.98 8.90 6.79
CA PRO A 99 -12.55 7.59 6.51
C PRO A 99 -13.69 7.73 5.50
N GLY A 100 -13.75 6.81 4.53
CA GLY A 100 -14.83 6.81 3.55
C GLY A 100 -16.22 6.78 4.24
N PRO A 101 -17.28 7.26 3.56
CA PRO A 101 -18.63 7.25 4.11
C PRO A 101 -18.98 5.86 4.66
N ARG A 102 -19.42 5.80 5.92
CA ARG A 102 -19.89 4.54 6.48
C ARG A 102 -21.24 4.23 5.82
N PRO A 103 -21.40 3.10 5.12
CA PRO A 103 -22.70 2.72 4.59
C PRO A 103 -23.67 2.59 5.77
N VAL A 104 -24.75 3.37 5.71
CA VAL A 104 -25.87 3.22 6.65
C VAL A 104 -26.54 1.90 6.27
N ARG A 105 -26.53 0.94 7.21
CA ARG A 105 -27.25 -0.33 7.05
C ARG A 105 -28.72 -0.13 7.38
#